data_AF-A0A7Z6X8D1-F1
#
_entry.id   AF-A0A7Z6X8D1-F1
#
_cell.length_a   1.000
_cell.length_b   1.000
_cell.length_c   1.000
_cell.angle_alpha   90.00
_cell.angle_beta   90.00
_cell.angle_gamma   90.00
#
_symmetry.space_group_name_H-M   'P 1'
#
loop_
_entity.id
_entity.type
_entity.pdbx_description
1 polymer ?
#
loop_
_entity_poly.entity_id
_entity_poly.type
_entity_poly.pdbx_seq_one_letter_code
_entity_poly.pdbx_strand_id
1 'polypeptide(L)'
;IGGIVAGPALAILGALSADEMEKKRDDAKAYCSQVEAAVKKADVMIDNLQAIRKMADLFTKQITKFDALFFSLSQDAIATMKKHNYDTSRYNQKEKDQLCVTVSTLSTLSAFLKVSIMDEHQKLNEKAQKALNLMRDQVNAIEIAQESGHYNVAMIQSKRKGLENL
;
A
#
# COMPACT_ATOMS: atom_id res chain seq x y z
N ILE A 1 28.40 -37.77 67.29
CA ILE A 1 27.43 -38.40 66.35
C ILE A 1 26.30 -37.39 66.18
N GLY A 2 26.21 -36.72 65.05
CA GLY A 2 25.23 -35.64 64.84
C GLY A 2 25.40 -35.06 63.45
N GLY A 3 24.51 -35.44 62.53
CA GLY A 3 24.67 -35.37 61.09
C GLY A 3 24.72 -33.95 60.52
N ILE A 4 25.72 -33.74 59.65
CA ILE A 4 25.70 -32.66 58.66
C ILE A 4 24.82 -33.14 57.51
N VAL A 5 23.66 -32.50 57.41
CA VAL A 5 22.72 -32.58 56.29
C VAL A 5 23.44 -32.04 55.04
N ALA A 6 24.09 -32.93 54.30
CA ALA A 6 24.62 -32.69 52.95
C ALA A 6 24.02 -33.67 51.93
N GLY A 7 22.89 -34.32 52.28
CA GLY A 7 22.28 -35.40 51.50
C GLY A 7 21.45 -34.97 50.29
N PRO A 8 20.51 -34.00 50.37
CA PRO A 8 19.53 -33.84 49.29
C PRO A 8 20.03 -33.04 48.08
N ALA A 9 20.99 -32.13 48.25
CA ALA A 9 21.47 -31.29 47.15
C ALA A 9 22.47 -32.03 46.23
N LEU A 10 23.28 -32.94 46.78
CA LEU A 10 24.13 -33.84 45.99
C LEU A 10 23.35 -35.05 45.44
N ALA A 11 22.24 -35.45 46.06
CA ALA A 11 21.40 -36.54 45.55
C ALA A 11 20.58 -36.16 44.29
N ILE A 12 20.14 -34.90 44.16
CA ILE A 12 19.46 -34.45 42.93
C ILE A 12 20.46 -34.25 41.77
N LEU A 13 21.73 -33.97 42.08
CA LEU A 13 22.81 -33.99 41.08
C LEU A 13 23.29 -35.43 40.76
N GLY A 14 23.03 -36.40 41.63
CA GLY A 14 23.46 -37.80 41.51
C GLY A 14 22.44 -38.76 40.90
N ALA A 15 21.18 -38.34 40.71
CA ALA A 15 20.11 -39.18 40.17
C ALA A 15 19.78 -38.90 38.69
N LEU A 16 20.38 -37.87 38.09
CA LEU A 16 20.30 -37.62 36.65
C LEU A 16 21.56 -38.18 36.01
N SER A 17 21.42 -39.19 35.14
CA SER A 17 22.56 -39.67 34.35
C SER A 17 23.11 -38.54 33.47
N ALA A 18 24.40 -38.60 33.15
CA ALA A 18 25.02 -37.66 32.21
C ALA A 18 24.22 -37.57 30.89
N ASP A 19 23.71 -38.71 30.43
CA ASP A 19 22.84 -38.84 29.25
C ASP A 19 21.54 -38.00 29.36
N GLU A 20 20.90 -37.93 30.55
CA GLU A 20 19.67 -37.15 30.72
C GLU A 20 19.96 -35.63 30.76
N MET A 21 21.09 -35.23 31.32
CA MET A 21 21.55 -33.84 31.29
C MET A 21 21.97 -33.41 29.87
N GLU A 22 22.62 -34.30 29.12
CA GLU A 22 23.01 -34.08 27.73
C GLU A 22 21.77 -33.92 26.84
N LYS A 23 20.77 -34.79 27.01
CA LYS A 23 19.49 -34.67 26.32
C LYS A 23 18.78 -33.35 26.60
N LYS A 24 18.67 -32.94 27.88
CA LYS A 24 18.06 -31.64 28.25
C LYS A 24 18.81 -30.45 27.65
N ARG A 25 20.14 -30.53 27.55
CA ARG A 25 20.96 -29.51 26.89
C ARG A 25 20.68 -29.45 25.40
N ASP A 26 20.58 -30.59 24.73
CA ASP A 26 20.35 -30.65 23.29
C ASP A 26 18.92 -30.23 22.93
N ASP A 27 17.92 -30.60 23.74
CA ASP A 27 16.55 -30.09 23.62
C ASP A 27 16.50 -28.56 23.77
N ALA A 28 17.23 -28.00 24.74
CA ALA A 28 17.32 -26.55 24.93
C ALA A 28 17.99 -25.84 23.75
N LYS A 29 19.06 -26.43 23.17
CA LYS A 29 19.68 -25.90 21.95
C LYS A 29 18.70 -25.95 20.77
N ALA A 30 18.00 -27.07 20.58
CA ALA A 30 17.02 -27.22 19.50
C ALA A 30 15.87 -26.22 19.64
N TYR A 31 15.39 -25.96 20.86
CA TYR A 31 14.40 -24.93 21.13
C TYR A 31 14.94 -23.53 20.84
N CYS A 32 16.17 -23.22 21.27
CA CYS A 32 16.83 -21.95 20.95
C CYS A 32 16.94 -21.73 19.43
N SER A 33 17.37 -22.74 18.67
CA SER A 33 17.44 -22.66 17.20
C SER A 33 16.06 -22.46 16.56
N GLN A 34 15.00 -23.07 17.09
CA GLN A 34 13.63 -22.83 16.63
C GLN A 34 13.18 -21.39 16.89
N VAL A 35 13.46 -20.87 18.09
CA VAL A 35 13.14 -19.48 18.47
C VAL A 35 13.90 -18.50 17.58
N GLU A 36 15.21 -18.68 17.36
CA GLU A 36 16.00 -17.83 16.46
C GLU A 36 15.45 -17.83 15.02
N ALA A 37 15.05 -19.01 14.51
CA ALA A 37 14.43 -19.11 13.20
C ALA A 37 13.08 -18.40 13.13
N ALA A 38 12.27 -18.46 14.20
CA ALA A 38 11.01 -17.76 14.29
C ALA A 38 11.20 -16.23 14.36
N VAL A 39 12.17 -15.74 15.14
CA VAL A 39 12.51 -14.32 15.22
C VAL A 39 12.92 -13.78 13.85
N LYS A 40 13.82 -14.46 13.13
CA LYS A 40 14.22 -14.05 11.77
C LYS A 40 13.04 -13.97 10.80
N LYS A 41 12.08 -14.89 10.90
CA LYS A 41 10.85 -14.84 10.09
C LYS A 41 9.98 -13.65 10.48
N ALA A 42 9.84 -13.36 11.77
CA ALA A 42 9.08 -12.22 12.27
C ALA A 42 9.70 -10.89 11.81
N ASP A 43 11.02 -10.75 11.85
CA ASP A 43 11.72 -9.56 11.37
C ASP A 43 11.43 -9.27 9.89
N VAL A 44 11.50 -10.30 9.05
CA VAL A 44 11.15 -10.19 7.62
C VAL A 44 9.68 -9.79 7.41
N MET A 45 8.77 -10.31 8.23
CA MET A 45 7.35 -9.92 8.18
C MET A 45 7.16 -8.45 8.60
N ILE A 46 7.86 -7.98 9.62
CA ILE A 46 7.83 -6.59 10.08
C ILE A 46 8.32 -5.66 8.97
N ASP A 47 9.44 -5.97 8.33
CA ASP A 47 9.98 -5.17 7.23
C ASP A 47 8.99 -5.04 6.06
N ASN A 48 8.34 -6.15 5.69
CA ASN A 48 7.33 -6.16 4.64
C ASN A 48 6.08 -5.32 5.03
N LEU A 49 5.57 -5.47 6.26
CA LEU A 49 4.45 -4.66 6.75
C LEU A 49 4.78 -3.16 6.80
N GLN A 50 6.02 -2.81 7.18
CA GLN A 50 6.49 -1.43 7.12
C GLN A 50 6.52 -0.89 5.69
N ALA A 51 6.94 -1.69 4.71
CA ALA A 51 6.92 -1.31 3.29
C ALA A 51 5.48 -1.09 2.78
N ILE A 52 4.55 -1.98 3.13
CA ILE A 52 3.12 -1.86 2.82
C ILE A 52 2.53 -0.58 3.43
N ARG A 53 2.83 -0.30 4.71
CA ARG A 53 2.39 0.93 5.37
C ARG A 53 2.89 2.18 4.63
N LYS A 54 4.18 2.22 4.28
CA LYS A 54 4.76 3.35 3.51
C LYS A 54 4.05 3.53 2.17
N MET A 55 3.73 2.45 1.47
CA MET A 55 2.98 2.52 0.22
C MET A 55 1.55 3.05 0.43
N ALA A 56 0.85 2.59 1.47
CA ALA A 56 -0.49 3.09 1.82
C ALA A 56 -0.48 4.59 2.16
N ASP A 57 0.53 5.07 2.88
CA ASP A 57 0.71 6.50 3.16
C ASP A 57 0.91 7.30 1.85
N LEU A 58 1.65 6.76 0.88
CA LEU A 58 1.85 7.39 -0.42
C LEU A 58 0.58 7.43 -1.26
N PHE A 59 -0.19 6.32 -1.28
CA PHE A 59 -1.50 6.26 -1.93
C PHE A 59 -2.45 7.31 -1.33
N THR A 60 -2.54 7.35 0.00
CA THR A 60 -3.39 8.31 0.72
C THR A 60 -3.04 9.74 0.34
N LYS A 61 -1.74 10.10 0.33
CA LYS A 61 -1.28 11.42 -0.10
C LYS A 61 -1.69 11.76 -1.53
N GLN A 62 -1.62 10.82 -2.47
CA GLN A 62 -2.06 11.08 -3.85
C GLN A 62 -3.57 11.23 -3.97
N ILE A 63 -4.34 10.43 -3.23
CA ILE A 63 -5.81 10.56 -3.20
C ILE A 63 -6.20 11.93 -2.68
N THR A 64 -5.56 12.44 -1.62
CA THR A 64 -5.83 13.78 -1.10
C THR A 64 -5.50 14.89 -2.11
N LYS A 65 -4.37 14.80 -2.82
CA LYS A 65 -4.04 15.77 -3.88
C LYS A 65 -5.04 15.74 -5.02
N PHE A 66 -5.40 14.53 -5.45
CA PHE A 66 -6.40 14.33 -6.49
C PHE A 66 -7.75 14.92 -6.09
N ASP A 67 -8.20 14.69 -4.86
CA ASP A 67 -9.50 15.17 -4.35
C ASP A 67 -9.64 16.69 -4.50
N ALA A 68 -8.60 17.44 -4.10
CA ALA A 68 -8.56 18.89 -4.25
C ALA A 68 -8.66 19.34 -5.71
N LEU A 69 -7.92 18.71 -6.63
CA LEU A 69 -7.96 19.06 -8.06
C LEU A 69 -9.30 18.68 -8.70
N PHE A 70 -9.81 17.49 -8.36
CA PHE A 70 -11.05 16.96 -8.89
C PHE A 70 -12.27 17.78 -8.44
N PHE A 71 -12.24 18.34 -7.23
CA PHE A 71 -13.28 19.22 -6.74
C PHE A 71 -13.47 20.44 -7.65
N SER A 72 -12.38 21.09 -8.07
CA SER A 72 -12.45 22.22 -9.02
C SER A 72 -12.97 21.78 -10.39
N LEU A 73 -12.45 20.69 -10.97
CA LEU A 73 -12.92 20.15 -12.25
C LEU A 73 -14.41 19.79 -12.24
N SER A 74 -14.90 19.30 -11.10
CA SER A 74 -16.30 18.93 -10.91
C SER A 74 -17.21 20.17 -10.89
N GLN A 75 -16.80 21.22 -10.18
CA GLN A 75 -17.55 22.48 -10.16
C GLN A 75 -17.64 23.10 -11.54
N ASP A 76 -16.53 23.15 -12.29
CA ASP A 76 -16.53 23.71 -13.64
C ASP A 76 -17.42 22.89 -14.57
N ALA A 77 -17.37 21.56 -14.48
CA ALA A 77 -18.22 20.68 -15.28
C ALA A 77 -19.71 20.90 -14.97
N ILE A 78 -20.08 21.01 -13.69
CA ILE A 78 -21.45 21.30 -13.25
C ILE A 78 -21.90 22.68 -13.75
N ALA A 79 -21.04 23.69 -13.71
CA ALA A 79 -21.34 25.02 -14.22
C ALA A 79 -21.63 24.99 -15.73
N THR A 80 -20.80 24.29 -16.50
CA THR A 80 -21.01 24.06 -17.95
C THR A 80 -22.34 23.35 -18.23
N MET A 81 -22.65 22.30 -17.46
CA MET A 81 -23.93 21.59 -17.60
C MET A 81 -25.12 22.52 -17.34
N LYS A 82 -25.08 23.30 -16.25
CA LYS A 82 -26.14 24.24 -15.90
C LYS A 82 -26.31 25.35 -16.94
N LYS A 83 -25.22 25.91 -17.47
CA LYS A 83 -25.24 26.97 -18.50
C LYS A 83 -26.09 26.61 -19.72
N HIS A 84 -26.10 25.34 -20.10
CA HIS A 84 -26.83 24.83 -21.26
C HIS A 84 -28.08 24.04 -20.88
N ASN A 85 -28.58 24.15 -19.63
CA ASN A 85 -29.72 23.38 -19.11
C ASN A 85 -29.56 21.86 -19.33
N TYR A 86 -28.33 21.35 -19.18
CA TYR A 86 -27.95 19.95 -19.39
C TYR A 86 -28.11 19.44 -20.84
N ASP A 87 -28.37 20.33 -21.81
CA ASP A 87 -28.43 19.98 -23.22
C ASP A 87 -27.04 19.87 -23.84
N THR A 88 -26.53 18.64 -23.93
CA THR A 88 -25.20 18.32 -24.45
C THR A 88 -24.99 18.66 -25.93
N SER A 89 -26.07 18.81 -26.71
CA SER A 89 -25.97 19.16 -28.14
C SER A 89 -25.41 20.57 -28.36
N ARG A 90 -25.54 21.44 -27.34
CA ARG A 90 -25.13 22.85 -27.38
C ARG A 90 -23.68 23.07 -26.95
N TYR A 91 -22.98 22.03 -26.53
CA TYR A 91 -21.63 22.15 -26.00
C TYR A 91 -20.64 22.37 -27.14
N ASN A 92 -19.80 23.39 -27.00
CA ASN A 92 -18.65 23.54 -27.89
C ASN A 92 -17.55 22.51 -27.58
N GLN A 93 -16.51 22.44 -28.42
CA GLN A 93 -15.45 21.45 -28.22
C GLN A 93 -14.71 21.62 -26.90
N LYS A 94 -14.44 22.85 -26.46
CA LYS A 94 -13.78 23.14 -25.18
C LYS A 94 -14.60 22.62 -23.99
N GLU A 95 -15.92 22.84 -24.01
CA GLU A 95 -16.84 22.35 -22.99
C GLU A 95 -16.88 20.81 -22.99
N LYS A 96 -16.89 20.17 -24.16
CA LYS A 96 -16.79 18.71 -24.29
C LYS A 96 -15.47 18.15 -23.75
N ASP A 97 -14.35 18.79 -24.08
CA ASP A 97 -13.01 18.39 -23.63
C ASP A 97 -12.91 18.51 -22.11
N GLN A 98 -13.44 19.58 -21.53
CA GLN A 98 -13.51 19.77 -20.08
C GLN A 98 -14.33 18.66 -19.40
N LEU A 99 -15.53 18.34 -19.90
CA LEU A 99 -16.31 17.21 -19.37
C LEU A 99 -15.55 15.88 -19.51
N CYS A 100 -14.90 15.65 -20.65
CA CYS A 100 -14.11 14.44 -20.89
C CYS A 100 -12.95 14.33 -19.89
N VAL A 101 -12.28 15.44 -19.59
CA VAL A 101 -11.23 15.51 -18.57
C VAL A 101 -11.80 15.15 -17.21
N THR A 102 -12.89 15.80 -16.77
CA THR A 102 -13.49 15.52 -15.46
C THR A 102 -13.86 14.03 -15.31
N VAL A 103 -14.52 13.44 -16.32
CA VAL A 103 -14.89 12.02 -16.30
C VAL A 103 -13.67 11.10 -16.34
N SER A 104 -12.66 11.42 -17.15
CA SER A 104 -11.44 10.62 -17.25
C SER A 104 -10.60 10.67 -15.98
N THR A 105 -10.56 11.83 -15.32
CA THR A 105 -9.94 12.04 -14.02
C THR A 105 -10.64 11.20 -12.96
N LEU A 106 -11.97 11.23 -12.87
CA LEU A 106 -12.73 10.35 -11.96
C LEU A 106 -12.46 8.86 -12.23
N SER A 107 -12.45 8.46 -13.50
CA SER A 107 -12.16 7.09 -13.90
C SER A 107 -10.74 6.66 -13.50
N THR A 108 -9.77 7.57 -13.57
CA THR A 108 -8.39 7.34 -13.12
C THR A 108 -8.36 7.03 -11.62
N LEU A 109 -9.06 7.81 -10.79
CA LEU A 109 -9.15 7.49 -9.36
C LEU A 109 -9.79 6.13 -9.13
N SER A 110 -10.88 5.80 -9.85
CA SER A 110 -11.51 4.49 -9.74
C SER A 110 -10.56 3.34 -10.07
N ALA A 111 -9.79 3.45 -11.16
CA ALA A 111 -8.79 2.46 -11.54
C ALA A 111 -7.65 2.37 -10.51
N PHE A 112 -7.16 3.51 -10.03
CA PHE A 112 -6.11 3.58 -9.01
C PHE A 112 -6.52 2.88 -7.70
N LEU A 113 -7.75 3.11 -7.23
CA LEU A 113 -8.28 2.49 -6.00
C LEU A 113 -8.50 0.98 -6.11
N LYS A 114 -8.58 0.43 -7.33
CA LYS A 114 -8.70 -1.01 -7.56
C LYS A 114 -7.36 -1.75 -7.46
N VAL A 115 -6.24 -1.03 -7.53
CA VAL A 115 -4.91 -1.65 -7.43
C VAL A 115 -4.62 -2.01 -5.98
N SER A 116 -4.52 -3.31 -5.71
CA SER A 116 -4.16 -3.80 -4.38
C SER A 116 -2.71 -3.45 -4.03
N ILE A 117 -2.51 -2.90 -2.83
CA ILE A 117 -1.17 -2.61 -2.27
C ILE A 117 -0.46 -3.91 -1.90
N MET A 118 -1.20 -4.97 -1.54
CA MET A 118 -0.66 -6.28 -1.20
C MET A 118 -0.96 -7.31 -2.28
N ASP A 119 -0.06 -8.26 -2.46
CA ASP A 119 -0.30 -9.46 -3.27
C ASP A 119 -1.01 -10.57 -2.48
N GLU A 120 -1.26 -11.69 -3.15
CA GLU A 120 -1.90 -12.88 -2.55
C GLU A 120 -1.10 -13.53 -1.42
N HIS A 121 0.19 -13.20 -1.30
CA HIS A 121 1.10 -13.67 -0.26
C HIS A 121 1.32 -12.61 0.84
N GLN A 122 0.49 -11.56 0.87
CA GLN A 122 0.56 -10.44 1.82
C GLN A 122 1.88 -9.67 1.73
N LYS A 123 2.55 -9.70 0.58
CA LYS A 123 3.75 -8.88 0.31
C LYS A 123 3.38 -7.61 -0.46
N LEU A 124 4.26 -6.63 -0.44
CA LEU A 124 4.08 -5.41 -1.24
C LEU A 124 3.95 -5.78 -2.73
N ASN A 125 2.85 -5.38 -3.35
CA ASN A 125 2.57 -5.62 -4.75
C ASN A 125 3.37 -4.66 -5.65
N GLU A 126 4.12 -5.19 -6.60
CA GLU A 126 4.89 -4.39 -7.57
C GLU A 126 4.00 -3.45 -8.41
N LYS A 127 2.76 -3.87 -8.69
CA LYS A 127 1.79 -3.05 -9.41
C LYS A 127 1.42 -1.78 -8.64
N ALA A 128 1.49 -1.79 -7.31
CA ALA A 128 1.18 -0.64 -6.49
C ALA A 128 2.13 0.54 -6.76
N GLN A 129 3.43 0.26 -6.93
CA GLN A 129 4.41 1.28 -7.27
C GLN A 129 4.17 1.88 -8.66
N LYS A 130 3.80 1.04 -9.64
CA LYS A 130 3.47 1.49 -10.99
C LYS A 130 2.19 2.33 -11.00
N ALA A 131 1.16 1.91 -10.28
CA ALA A 131 -0.07 2.67 -10.11
C ALA A 131 0.20 4.04 -9.47
N LEU A 132 1.04 4.08 -8.44
CA LEU A 132 1.41 5.33 -7.76
C LEU A 132 2.09 6.32 -8.71
N ASN A 133 2.98 5.86 -9.57
CA ASN A 133 3.66 6.71 -10.53
C ASN A 133 2.69 7.23 -11.60
N LEU A 134 1.83 6.37 -12.15
CA LEU A 134 0.80 6.78 -13.11
C LEU A 134 -0.16 7.82 -12.51
N MET A 135 -0.55 7.64 -11.25
CA MET A 135 -1.42 8.58 -10.54
C MET A 135 -0.74 9.93 -10.30
N ARG A 136 0.55 9.94 -9.92
CA ARG A 136 1.34 11.18 -9.81
C ARG A 136 1.43 11.91 -11.13
N ASP A 137 1.73 11.19 -12.20
CA ASP A 137 1.82 11.79 -13.53
C ASP A 137 0.46 12.37 -13.97
N GLN A 138 -0.64 11.70 -13.63
CA GLN A 138 -1.98 12.18 -13.91
C GLN A 138 -2.29 13.47 -13.13
N VAL A 139 -2.04 13.48 -11.82
CA VAL A 139 -2.23 14.65 -10.94
C VAL A 139 -1.43 15.85 -11.46
N ASN A 140 -0.14 15.67 -11.73
CA ASN A 140 0.71 16.75 -12.25
C ASN A 140 0.22 17.29 -13.60
N ALA A 141 -0.27 16.41 -14.48
CA ALA A 141 -0.82 16.82 -15.78
C ALA A 141 -2.10 17.66 -15.64
N ILE A 142 -2.96 17.32 -14.68
CA ILE A 142 -4.19 18.07 -14.41
C ILE A 142 -3.84 19.43 -13.82
N GLU A 143 -2.91 19.48 -12.86
CA GLU A 143 -2.44 20.71 -12.22
C GLU A 143 -1.89 21.70 -13.26
N ILE A 144 -0.98 21.25 -14.14
CA ILE A 144 -0.46 22.07 -15.26
C ILE A 144 -1.57 22.52 -16.21
N ALA A 145 -2.55 21.66 -16.49
CA ALA A 145 -3.65 22.00 -17.37
C ALA A 145 -4.59 23.06 -16.77
N GLN A 146 -4.79 23.04 -15.45
CA GLN A 146 -5.56 24.06 -14.74
C GLN A 146 -4.82 25.41 -14.73
N GLU A 147 -3.51 25.41 -14.52
CA GLU A 147 -2.68 26.63 -14.58
C GLU A 147 -2.63 27.25 -15.98
N SER A 148 -2.50 26.42 -17.01
CA SER A 148 -2.41 26.87 -18.41
C SER A 148 -3.77 27.13 -19.07
N GLY A 149 -4.87 26.64 -18.50
CA GLY A 149 -6.21 26.71 -19.09
C GLY A 149 -6.43 25.77 -20.29
N HIS A 150 -5.48 24.86 -20.56
CA HIS A 150 -5.50 23.95 -21.70
C HIS A 150 -5.34 22.49 -21.29
N TYR A 151 -6.37 21.69 -21.52
CA TYR A 151 -6.36 20.26 -21.22
C TYR A 151 -5.87 19.43 -22.41
N ASN A 152 -4.82 18.62 -22.19
CA ASN A 152 -4.43 17.57 -23.14
C ASN A 152 -5.23 16.29 -22.83
N VAL A 153 -6.41 16.18 -23.47
CA VAL A 153 -7.35 15.07 -23.29
C VAL A 153 -6.68 13.72 -23.61
N ALA A 154 -5.88 13.64 -24.67
CA ALA A 154 -5.22 12.41 -25.09
C ALA A 154 -4.23 11.89 -24.04
N MET A 155 -3.44 12.80 -23.44
CA MET A 155 -2.52 12.43 -22.36
C MET A 155 -3.27 11.88 -21.14
N ILE A 156 -4.35 12.55 -20.73
CA ILE A 156 -5.19 12.14 -19.58
C ILE A 156 -5.80 10.75 -19.82
N GLN A 157 -6.32 10.50 -21.02
CA GLN A 157 -6.88 9.20 -21.37
C GLN A 157 -5.81 8.10 -21.43
N SER A 158 -4.60 8.41 -21.90
CA SER A 158 -3.49 7.44 -21.96
C SER A 158 -3.10 6.95 -20.57
N LYS A 159 -2.95 7.86 -19.61
CA LYS A 159 -2.60 7.52 -18.21
C LYS A 159 -3.70 6.73 -17.52
N ARG A 160 -4.97 7.11 -17.73
CA ARG A 160 -6.14 6.34 -17.29
C ARG A 160 -6.09 4.89 -17.79
N LYS A 161 -5.86 4.69 -19.09
CA LYS A 161 -5.73 3.33 -19.67
C LYS A 161 -4.55 2.56 -19.06
N GLY A 162 -3.44 3.26 -18.78
CA GLY A 162 -2.29 2.67 -18.09
C GLY A 162 -2.65 2.07 -16.73
N LEU A 163 -3.53 2.73 -15.98
CA LEU A 163 -4.05 2.23 -14.70
C LEU A 163 -5.08 1.12 -14.86
N GLU A 164 -5.98 1.22 -15.84
CA GLU A 164 -6.98 0.19 -16.13
C GLU A 164 -6.36 -1.16 -16.56
N ASN A 165 -5.13 -1.12 -17.07
CA ASN A 165 -4.38 -2.30 -17.51
C ASN A 165 -3.49 -2.93 -16.41
N LEU A 166 -3.53 -2.43 -15.17
CA LEU A 166 -2.83 -3.03 -14.02
C LEU A 166 -3.67 -4.12 -13.37
#